data_AF-A0A2V9CSQ9-F1
#
_entry.id   AF-A0A2V9CSQ9-F1
#
_cell.length_a   1.000
_cell.length_b   1.000
_cell.length_c   1.000
_cell.angle_alpha   90.00
_cell.angle_beta   90.00
_cell.angle_gamma   90.00
#
_symmetry.space_group_name_H-M   'P 1'
#
loop_
_entity.id
_entity.type
_entity.pdbx_description
1 polymer ?
#
loop_
_entity_poly.entity_id
_entity_poly.type
_entity_poly.pdbx_seq_one_letter_code
_entity_poly.pdbx_strand_id
1 'polypeptide(L)' 'MPSVLAEISFLNNPADKQWLMLPDNRQRVAEGLYHGIEKYFQNNNSLTTDLVLSSKRDRQP' A
#
# COMPACT_ATOMS: atom_id res chain seq x y z
N MET A 1 -6.76 -3.90 -13.09
CA MET A 1 -5.94 -4.30 -11.93
C MET A 1 -4.79 -3.30 -11.82
N PRO A 2 -4.64 -2.57 -10.69
CA PRO A 2 -3.46 -1.74 -10.43
C PRO A 2 -2.23 -2.63 -10.14
N SER A 3 -1.04 -2.20 -10.57
CA SER A 3 0.22 -2.93 -10.33
C SER A 3 1.36 -1.96 -10.06
N VAL A 4 2.26 -2.32 -9.14
CA VAL A 4 3.45 -1.55 -8.77
C VAL A 4 4.64 -2.48 -8.53
N LEU A 5 5.86 -1.98 -8.72
CA LEU A 5 7.11 -2.62 -8.34
C LEU A 5 7.85 -1.67 -7.40
N ALA A 6 8.25 -2.17 -6.23
CA ALA A 6 9.00 -1.39 -5.24
C ALA A 6 10.42 -1.95 -5.10
N GLU A 7 11.42 -1.15 -5.45
CA GLU A 7 12.81 -1.43 -5.13
C GLU A 7 13.06 -1.01 -3.67
N ILE A 8 13.34 -1.97 -2.79
CA ILE A 8 13.44 -1.71 -1.34
C ILE A 8 14.85 -1.37 -0.87
N SER A 9 15.89 -1.69 -1.65
CA SER A 9 17.30 -1.47 -1.33
C SER A 9 18.22 -1.93 -2.47
N PHE A 10 19.48 -1.49 -2.47
CA PHE A 10 20.50 -1.84 -3.47
C PHE A 10 21.55 -2.83 -2.93
N LEU A 11 21.61 -4.05 -3.48
CA LEU A 11 22.54 -5.09 -3.04
C LEU A 11 24.03 -4.78 -3.31
N ASN A 12 24.32 -3.89 -4.24
CA ASN A 12 25.67 -3.43 -4.54
C ASN A 12 26.18 -2.37 -3.55
N ASN A 13 25.29 -1.76 -2.75
CA ASN A 13 25.68 -0.89 -1.66
C ASN A 13 25.97 -1.76 -0.40
N PRO A 14 27.21 -1.77 0.13
CA PRO A 14 27.55 -2.60 1.28
C PRO A 14 26.71 -2.32 2.53
N ALA A 15 26.35 -1.05 2.77
CA ALA A 15 25.56 -0.67 3.93
C ALA A 15 24.13 -1.22 3.84
N ASP A 16 23.48 -1.03 2.70
CA ASP A 16 22.18 -1.60 2.36
C ASP A 16 22.16 -3.13 2.48
N LYS A 17 23.17 -3.80 1.91
CA LYS A 17 23.32 -5.24 2.00
C LYS A 17 23.38 -5.70 3.45
N GLN A 18 24.19 -5.06 4.29
CA GLN A 18 24.27 -5.38 5.73
C GLN A 18 22.95 -5.12 6.44
N TRP A 19 22.28 -4.02 6.12
CA TRP A 19 21.00 -3.66 6.69
C TRP A 19 19.92 -4.70 6.38
N LEU A 20 19.83 -5.17 5.14
CA LEU A 20 18.87 -6.20 4.71
C LEU A 20 19.10 -7.58 5.34
N MET A 21 20.31 -7.88 5.83
CA MET A 21 20.60 -9.17 6.46
C MET A 21 19.86 -9.32 7.80
N LEU A 22 19.59 -8.21 8.49
CA LEU A 22 18.89 -8.20 9.77
C LEU A 22 17.38 -8.46 9.55
N PRO A 23 16.79 -9.49 10.17
CA PRO A 23 15.36 -9.80 10.01
C PRO A 23 14.43 -8.64 10.37
N ASP A 24 14.71 -7.93 11.46
CA ASP A 24 13.91 -6.79 11.92
C ASP A 24 13.82 -5.66 10.88
N ASN A 25 14.90 -5.45 10.12
CA ASN A 25 14.93 -4.45 9.08
C ASN A 25 14.03 -4.83 7.89
N ARG A 26 14.05 -6.11 7.50
CA ARG A 26 13.12 -6.61 6.48
C ARG A 26 11.66 -6.54 6.96
N GLN A 27 11.43 -6.79 8.24
CA GLN A 27 10.11 -6.66 8.85
C GLN A 27 9.59 -5.21 8.78
N ARG A 28 10.43 -4.21 9.07
CA ARG A 28 10.07 -2.79 8.92
C ARG A 28 9.67 -2.42 7.49
N VAL A 29 10.37 -2.95 6.49
CA VAL A 29 9.99 -2.75 5.08
C VAL A 29 8.63 -3.39 4.80
N ALA A 30 8.41 -4.62 5.26
CA ALA A 30 7.15 -5.32 5.08
C ALA A 30 5.96 -4.57 5.71
N GLU A 31 6.13 -4.01 6.91
CA GLU A 31 5.12 -3.18 7.59
C GLU A 31 4.78 -1.91 6.79
N GLY A 32 5.80 -1.22 6.27
CA GLY A 32 5.60 -0.05 5.42
C GLY A 32 4.81 -0.38 4.14
N LEU A 33 5.16 -1.48 3.47
CA LEU A 33 4.44 -1.94 2.28
C LEU A 33 3.01 -2.37 2.61
N TYR A 34 2.81 -3.09 3.72
CA TYR A 34 1.49 -3.52 4.19
C TYR A 34 0.57 -2.32 4.42
N HIS A 35 1.01 -1.32 5.21
CA HIS A 35 0.21 -0.14 5.49
C HIS A 35 -0.08 0.69 4.24
N GLY A 36 0.86 0.77 3.30
CA GLY A 36 0.64 1.42 2.01
C GLY A 36 -0.47 0.75 1.19
N ILE A 37 -0.45 -0.58 1.11
CA ILE A 37 -1.47 -1.38 0.40
C ILE A 37 -2.81 -1.29 1.11
N GLU A 38 -2.84 -1.43 2.44
CA GLU A 38 -4.03 -1.28 3.26
C GLU A 38 -4.71 0.07 3.00
N LYS A 39 -3.94 1.16 3.07
CA LYS A 39 -4.44 2.52 2.83
C LYS A 39 -4.98 2.68 1.41
N TYR A 40 -4.34 2.09 0.40
CA TYR A 40 -4.84 2.09 -0.97
C TYR A 40 -6.23 1.44 -1.05
N PHE A 41 -6.43 0.27 -0.45
CA PHE A 41 -7.73 -0.41 -0.48
C PHE A 41 -8.79 0.31 0.35
N GLN A 42 -8.46 0.82 1.54
CA GLN A 42 -9.37 1.62 2.35
C GLN A 42 -9.91 2.81 1.56
N ASN A 43 -9.03 3.56 0.89
CA ASN A 43 -9.43 4.72 0.09
C ASN A 43 -10.28 4.33 -1.13
N ASN A 44 -9.91 3.29 -1.88
CA ASN A 44 -10.70 2.86 -3.04
C ASN A 44 -12.07 2.30 -2.66
N ASN A 45 -12.16 1.60 -1.53
CA ASN A 45 -13.44 1.10 -1.04
C ASN A 45 -14.35 2.25 -0.58
N SER A 46 -13.78 3.29 0.06
CA SER A 46 -14.52 4.51 0.41
C SER A 46 -15.04 5.24 -0.84
N LEU A 47 -14.22 5.43 -1.87
CA LEU A 47 -14.66 6.07 -3.13
C LEU A 47 -15.80 5.30 -3.80
N THR A 48 -15.71 3.97 -3.83
CA THR A 48 -16.77 3.12 -4.40
C THR A 48 -18.06 3.22 -3.58
N THR A 49 -17.95 3.24 -2.26
CA THR A 49 -19.10 3.37 -1.35
C THR A 49 -19.77 4.73 -1.47
N ASP A 50 -18.99 5.82 -1.55
CA ASP A 50 -19.49 7.18 -1.69
C ASP A 50 -20.21 7.40 -3.04
N LEU A 51 -19.65 6.88 -4.14
CA LEU A 51 -20.28 6.91 -5.46
C LEU A 51 -21.63 6.17 -5.45
N VAL A 52 -21.68 4.99 -4.82
CA VAL A 52 -22.91 4.20 -4.70
C VAL A 52 -23.94 4.95 -3.85
N LEU A 53 -23.55 5.51 -2.71
CA LEU A 53 -24.43 6.27 -1.81
C LEU A 53 -24.94 7.57 -2.43
N SER A 54 -24.11 8.28 -3.21
CA SER A 54 -24.56 9.47 -3.97
C SER A 54 -25.59 9.05 -5.02
N SER A 55 -25.29 8.02 -5.82
CA SER A 55 -26.20 7.55 -6.87
C SER A 55 -27.54 7.01 -6.36
N LYS A 56 -27.61 6.58 -5.09
CA LYS A 56 -28.85 6.17 -4.41
C LYS A 56 -29.62 7.36 -3.85
N ARG A 57 -28.93 8.42 -3.37
CA ARG A 57 -29.58 9.66 -2.91
C ARG A 57 -30.22 10.42 -4.06
N ASP A 58 -29.56 10.47 -5.21
CA ASP A 58 -30.08 11.15 -6.42
C ASP A 58 -31.25 10.40 -7.09
N ARG A 59 -31.57 9.18 -6.62
CA ARG A 59 -32.65 8.32 -7.15
C ARG A 59 -33.84 8.14 -6.22
N GLN A 60 -33.89 8.78 -5.05
CA GLN A 60 -35.09 8.80 -4.22
C GLN A 60 -35.90 10.08 -4.52
N PRO A 61 -37.21 9.96 -4.83
CA PRO A 61 -38.09 11.10 -5.11
C PRO A 61 -38.40 11.92 -3.86
#